data_AF-A0A9C9XCD6-F1
#
_entry.id   AF-A0A9C9XCD6-F1
#
_cell.length_a   1.000
_cell.length_b   1.000
_cell.length_c   1.000
_cell.angle_alpha   90.00
_cell.angle_beta   90.00
_cell.angle_gamma   90.00
#
_symmetry.space_group_name_H-M   'P 1'
#
loop_
_entity.id
_entity.type
_entity.pdbx_description
1 polymer ?
#
loop_
_entity_poly.entity_id
_entity_poly.type
_entity_poly.pdbx_seq_one_letter_code
_entity_poly.pdbx_strand_id
1 'polypeptide(L)'
;VYMVDHFVVGGFYRVHTGRGANENLNAPGMHFEPLAFAESCNAPDNSKSPDAGPNRFYAYGVIARLALLAAAREHTEHLHTP
;
A
#
# COMPACT_ATOMS: atom_id res chain seq x y z
N VAL A 1 2.17 1.36 -1.69
CA VAL A 1 2.92 0.83 -0.51
C VAL A 1 4.16 0.14 -1.04
N TYR A 2 5.31 0.40 -0.43
CA TYR A 2 6.60 -0.19 -0.77
C TYR A 2 7.04 -1.13 0.35
N MET A 3 7.60 -2.27 -0.05
CA MET A 3 8.11 -3.29 0.84
C MET A 3 9.55 -3.63 0.43
N VAL A 4 10.38 -3.93 1.43
CA VAL A 4 11.68 -4.58 1.26
C VAL A 4 11.59 -5.89 2.03
N ASP A 5 11.81 -7.01 1.33
CA ASP A 5 11.43 -8.32 1.83
C ASP A 5 9.94 -8.30 2.25
N HIS A 6 9.60 -8.74 3.47
CA HIS A 6 8.22 -8.73 3.98
C HIS A 6 7.88 -7.50 4.84
N PHE A 7 8.78 -6.52 4.93
CA PHE A 7 8.62 -5.32 5.76
C PHE A 7 8.08 -4.13 4.95
N VAL A 8 7.04 -3.48 5.47
CA VAL A 8 6.51 -2.23 4.90
C VAL A 8 7.46 -1.09 5.25
N VAL A 9 8.03 -0.44 4.22
CA VAL A 9 9.03 0.63 4.37
C VAL A 9 8.57 1.98 3.85
N GLY A 10 7.54 2.02 2.99
CA GLY A 10 7.20 3.25 2.29
C GLY A 10 5.85 3.32 1.61
N GLY A 11 5.55 4.50 1.07
CA GLY A 11 4.43 4.72 0.18
C GLY A 11 4.37 6.15 -0.34
N PHE A 12 3.51 6.34 -1.33
CA PHE A 12 2.99 7.65 -1.71
C PHE A 12 1.57 7.47 -2.22
N TYR A 13 0.77 8.51 -2.07
CA TYR A 13 -0.50 8.63 -2.76
C TYR A 13 -0.25 9.11 -4.18
N ARG A 14 -1.01 8.55 -5.11
CA ARG A 14 -1.13 9.04 -6.47
C ARG A 14 -2.30 10.01 -6.50
N VAL A 15 -2.02 11.31 -6.65
CA VAL A 15 -3.04 12.37 -6.61
C VAL A 15 -3.17 13.00 -8.00
N HIS A 16 -4.41 13.10 -8.49
CA HIS A 16 -4.74 13.84 -9.70
C HIS A 16 -5.81 14.88 -9.37
N THR A 17 -5.47 16.17 -9.42
CA THR A 17 -6.43 17.26 -9.11
C THR A 17 -7.38 17.53 -10.28
N GLY A 18 -6.94 17.28 -11.52
CA GLY A 18 -7.73 17.51 -12.73
C GLY A 18 -8.59 16.33 -13.23
N ARG A 19 -8.77 15.25 -12.46
CA ARG A 19 -9.53 14.08 -12.90
C ARG A 19 -10.71 13.75 -12.00
N GLY A 20 -11.77 13.25 -12.62
CA GLY A 20 -12.98 12.76 -11.95
C GLY A 20 -12.75 11.41 -11.25
N ALA A 21 -13.65 11.06 -10.32
CA ALA A 21 -13.51 9.89 -9.45
C ALA A 21 -13.37 8.53 -10.17
N ASN A 22 -13.83 8.44 -11.43
CA ASN A 22 -13.82 7.22 -12.23
C ASN A 22 -12.69 7.19 -13.27
N GLU A 23 -11.79 8.17 -13.28
CA GLU A 23 -10.75 8.26 -14.29
C GLU A 23 -9.41 7.68 -13.81
N ASN A 24 -8.63 7.15 -14.76
CA ASN A 24 -7.34 6.54 -14.46
C ASN A 24 -6.34 7.57 -13.92
N LEU A 25 -5.81 7.30 -12.72
CA LEU A 25 -4.78 8.08 -12.05
C LEU A 25 -3.35 7.77 -12.55
N ASN A 26 -3.17 7.17 -13.73
CA ASN A 26 -1.85 6.91 -14.33
C ASN A 26 -1.61 7.76 -15.59
N ALA A 27 -2.18 8.97 -15.64
CA ALA A 27 -2.09 9.89 -16.77
C ALA A 27 -1.00 10.96 -16.58
N PRO A 28 -0.60 11.69 -17.63
CA PRO A 28 0.22 12.90 -17.48
C PRO A 28 -0.48 13.92 -16.57
N GLY A 29 0.26 14.57 -15.65
CA GLY A 29 -0.30 15.50 -14.66
C GLY A 29 -0.53 14.89 -13.26
N MET A 30 -0.14 13.64 -13.06
CA MET A 30 -0.15 12.99 -11.75
C MET A 30 0.92 13.57 -10.83
N HIS A 31 0.52 13.87 -9.59
CA HIS A 31 1.42 14.27 -8.52
C HIS A 31 1.49 13.16 -7.47
N PHE A 32 2.68 12.97 -6.90
CA PHE A 32 2.91 11.99 -5.86
C PHE A 32 3.03 12.73 -4.54
N GLU A 33 2.00 12.56 -3.71
CA GLU A 33 2.04 13.07 -2.34
C GLU A 33 2.68 12.02 -1.45
N PRO A 34 3.77 12.34 -0.74
CA PRO A 34 4.38 11.42 0.19
C PRO A 34 3.32 10.85 1.12
N LEU A 35 3.25 9.53 1.21
CA LEU A 35 2.61 8.86 2.32
C LEU A 35 3.63 8.94 3.46
N ALA A 36 3.88 10.16 3.94
CA ALA A 36 4.75 10.36 5.07
C ALA A 36 4.08 9.61 6.22
N PHE A 37 4.76 8.59 6.73
CA PHE A 37 4.39 7.90 7.96
C PHE A 37 4.41 8.89 9.11
N ALA A 38 3.40 9.74 9.22
CA ALA A 38 3.14 10.44 10.47
C ALA A 38 3.01 9.39 11.61
N GLU A 39 2.61 8.16 11.27
CA GLU A 39 2.52 7.01 12.15
C GLU A 39 3.01 5.73 11.44
N SER A 40 3.66 4.81 12.18
CA SER A 40 4.20 3.56 11.67
C SER A 40 3.08 2.64 11.15
N CYS A 41 3.21 2.12 9.91
CA CYS A 41 2.28 1.11 9.36
C CYS A 41 2.31 -0.25 10.07
N ASN A 42 3.15 -0.40 11.10
CA ASN A 42 3.30 -1.64 11.86
C ASN A 42 2.87 -1.50 13.32
N ALA A 43 2.27 -0.37 13.69
CA ALA A 43 1.86 -0.08 15.07
C ALA A 43 0.38 0.38 15.13
N PRO A 44 -0.58 -0.55 15.02
CA PRO A 44 -1.99 -0.23 15.24
C PRO A 44 -2.24 0.08 16.72
N ASP A 45 -3.29 0.86 16.97
CA ASP A 45 -3.75 1.24 18.31
C ASP A 45 -5.19 0.77 18.53
N ASN A 46 -5.34 -0.30 19.30
CA ASN A 46 -6.63 -0.92 19.61
C ASN A 46 -7.55 -0.03 20.46
N SER A 47 -7.03 1.05 21.05
CA SER A 47 -7.84 2.01 21.82
C SER A 47 -8.50 3.08 20.95
N LYS A 48 -8.04 3.23 19.70
CA LYS A 48 -8.54 4.24 18.76
C LYS A 48 -9.59 3.67 17.81
N SER A 49 -10.32 4.57 17.16
CA SER A 49 -11.23 4.22 16.07
C SER A 49 -10.53 3.34 15.01
N PRO A 50 -11.21 2.36 14.41
CA PRO A 50 -10.67 1.57 13.30
C PRO A 50 -10.16 2.42 12.13
N ASP A 51 -10.76 3.61 11.92
CA ASP A 51 -10.36 4.55 10.87
C ASP A 51 -9.44 5.68 11.38
N ALA A 52 -8.88 5.53 12.59
CA ALA A 52 -7.79 6.39 13.02
C ALA A 52 -6.55 6.16 12.12
N GLY A 53 -5.72 7.19 11.97
CA GLY A 53 -4.48 7.15 11.18
C GLY A 53 -3.68 5.85 11.33
N PRO A 54 -3.27 5.43 12.55
CA PRO A 54 -2.40 4.26 12.71
C PRO A 54 -3.08 2.97 12.24
N ASN A 55 -4.37 2.84 12.53
CA ASN A 55 -5.15 1.64 12.22
C ASN A 55 -5.42 1.53 10.71
N ARG A 56 -5.76 2.66 10.06
CA ARG A 56 -5.93 2.71 8.61
C ARG A 56 -4.62 2.41 7.88
N PHE A 57 -3.51 2.99 8.32
CA PHE A 57 -2.19 2.71 7.74
C PHE A 57 -1.72 1.27 7.98
N TYR A 58 -2.01 0.71 9.15
CA TYR A 58 -1.79 -0.71 9.43
C TYR A 58 -2.59 -1.61 8.48
N ALA A 59 -3.87 -1.29 8.25
CA ALA A 59 -4.71 -2.02 7.30
C ALA A 59 -4.12 -2.01 5.88
N TYR A 60 -3.60 -0.87 5.40
CA TYR A 60 -2.90 -0.80 4.12
C TYR A 60 -1.67 -1.73 4.08
N GLY A 61 -0.91 -1.78 5.17
CA GLY A 61 0.24 -2.67 5.31
C GLY A 61 -0.14 -4.16 5.34
N VAL A 62 -1.29 -4.51 5.92
CA VAL A 62 -1.84 -5.88 5.88
C VAL A 62 -2.16 -6.29 4.44
N ILE A 63 -2.92 -5.47 3.71
CA ILE A 63 -3.29 -5.76 2.32
C ILE A 63 -2.05 -5.87 1.43
N ALA A 64 -1.06 -4.98 1.61
CA ALA A 64 0.19 -5.04 0.87
C ALA A 64 0.95 -6.36 1.09
N ARG A 65 1.03 -6.85 2.33
CA ARG A 65 1.70 -8.13 2.65
C ARG A 65 0.94 -9.34 2.12
N LEU A 66 -0.40 -9.29 2.10
CA LEU A 66 -1.20 -10.34 1.46
C LEU A 66 -0.95 -10.39 -0.06
N ALA A 67 -0.89 -9.23 -0.72
CA ALA A 67 -0.55 -9.15 -2.13
C ALA A 67 0.88 -9.65 -2.41
N LEU A 68 1.85 -9.31 -1.56
CA LEU A 68 3.22 -9.84 -1.63
C LEU A 68 3.24 -11.36 -1.52
N LEU A 69 2.52 -11.93 -0.54
CA LEU A 69 2.42 -13.38 -0.35
C LEU A 69 1.80 -14.07 -1.57
N ALA A 70 0.73 -13.50 -2.13
CA ALA A 70 0.10 -14.01 -3.35
C ALA A 70 1.09 -14.01 -4.53
N ALA A 71 1.77 -12.89 -4.77
CA ALA A 71 2.77 -12.76 -5.83
C ALA A 71 3.95 -13.72 -5.62
N ALA A 72 4.43 -13.91 -4.39
CA ALA A 72 5.51 -14.84 -4.08
C ALA A 72 5.11 -16.30 -4.38
N ARG A 73 3.85 -16.68 -4.10
CA ARG A 73 3.31 -18.00 -4.46
C ARG A 73 3.23 -18.17 -5.96
N GLU A 74 2.65 -17.21 -6.68
CA GLU A 74 2.55 -17.22 -8.14
C GLU A 74 3.93 -17.32 -8.80
N HIS A 75 4.91 -16.53 -8.33
CA HIS A 75 6.30 -16.61 -8.79
C HIS A 75 6.92 -17.98 -8.55
N THR A 76 6.66 -18.58 -7.38
CA THR A 76 7.16 -19.92 -7.06
C THR A 76 6.53 -20.96 -7.97
N GLU A 77 5.22 -20.92 -8.19
CA GLU A 77 4.51 -21.85 -9.08
C GLU A 77 4.97 -21.74 -10.54
N HIS A 78 5.22 -20.52 -11.02
CA HIS A 78 5.79 -20.28 -12.37
C HIS A 78 7.21 -20.82 -12.53
N LEU A 79 8.04 -20.78 -11.48
CA LEU A 79 9.41 -21.33 -11.54
C LEU A 79 9.44 -22.86 -11.49
N HIS A 80 8.37 -23.51 -11.03
CA HIS A 80 8.25 -24.97 -10.94
C HIS A 80 7.38 -25.58 -12.05
N THR A 81 6.91 -24.79 -13.01
CA THR A 81 6.27 -25.29 -14.23
C THR A 81 7.36 -25.55 -15.29
N PRO A 82 7.40 -26.75 -15.92
CA PRO A 82 8.45 -27.11 -16.89
C PRO A 82 8.35 -26.33 -18.22
#